data_AF-A0A937GQS5-F1
#
_entry.id   AF-A0A937GQS5-F1
#
_cell.length_a   1.000
_cell.length_b   1.000
_cell.length_c   1.000
_cell.angle_alpha   90.00
_cell.angle_beta   90.00
_cell.angle_gamma   90.00
#
_symmetry.space_group_name_H-M   'P 1'
#
loop_
_entity.id
_entity.type
_entity.pdbx_description
1 polymer ?
#
loop_
_entity_poly.entity_id
_entity_poly.type
_entity_poly.pdbx_seq_one_letter_code
_entity_poly.pdbx_strand_id
1 'polypeptide(L)'
;MSATISNPQNKELLTLGVLLFISGCIAKIPFLIDYPEDSFYAHFIGVILVPTWSYYIAYKRNNALKYPLISGSVALLIALFLKFFFGFTEGDSFSIALIHSVIIFLFCIGFAFLGSKWNDPEERMRYLKFLIDTAVVSGLLLISGVVFSGITIELFTLTALDIESLYFENVVVWGLPSIPIVASYLVLNHPDVVEKVTPLLSKIFSPLAFVALVLFSIALVFAPNNIFEDRELLLLFNLILLAVCALILFSVSDKNLNQRQ
;
A
#
# COMPACT_ATOMS: atom_id res chain seq x y z
N MET A 1 40.51 19.71 0.58
CA MET A 1 39.75 18.84 -0.33
C MET A 1 39.33 17.61 0.48
N SER A 2 38.25 17.74 1.27
CA SER A 2 37.74 16.67 2.15
C SER A 2 36.65 15.94 1.38
N ALA A 3 36.96 14.74 0.88
CA ALA A 3 35.95 13.84 0.39
C ALA A 3 35.12 13.38 1.60
N THR A 4 33.96 14.00 1.80
CA THR A 4 32.94 13.51 2.73
C THR A 4 32.56 12.09 2.30
N ILE A 5 33.12 11.10 3.00
CA ILE A 5 32.66 9.72 2.98
C ILE A 5 31.21 9.78 3.47
N SER A 6 30.28 9.81 2.52
CA SER A 6 28.86 9.86 2.82
C SER A 6 28.47 8.57 3.53
N ASN A 7 28.10 8.69 4.81
CA ASN A 7 27.61 7.59 5.64
C ASN A 7 26.52 6.82 4.86
N PRO A 8 26.60 5.48 4.73
CA PRO A 8 25.60 4.66 4.03
C PRO A 8 24.15 4.99 4.41
N GLN A 9 23.90 5.28 5.69
CA GLN A 9 22.59 5.69 6.19
C GLN A 9 22.13 7.04 5.60
N ASN A 10 23.05 8.02 5.49
CA ASN A 10 22.75 9.31 4.89
C ASN A 10 22.45 9.19 3.39
N LYS A 11 23.12 8.28 2.68
CA LYS A 11 22.83 8.00 1.26
C LYS A 11 21.45 7.38 1.07
N GLU A 12 21.06 6.45 1.94
CA GLU A 12 19.74 5.84 1.92
C GLU A 12 18.64 6.86 2.21
N LEU A 13 18.81 7.70 3.23
CA LEU A 13 17.87 8.79 3.55
C LEU A 13 17.74 9.80 2.41
N LEU A 14 18.86 10.16 1.76
CA LEU A 14 18.82 11.02 0.58
C LEU A 14 18.05 10.37 -0.57
N THR A 15 18.30 9.08 -0.81
CA THR A 15 17.61 8.30 -1.86
C THR A 15 16.11 8.24 -1.56
N LEU A 16 15.72 7.94 -0.32
CA LEU A 16 14.34 7.97 0.12
C LEU A 16 13.71 9.35 -0.12
N GLY A 17 14.35 10.43 0.33
CA GLY A 17 13.86 11.80 0.15
C GLY A 17 13.63 12.18 -1.31
N VAL A 18 14.54 11.79 -2.21
CA VAL A 18 14.39 12.01 -3.66
C VAL A 18 13.19 11.24 -4.22
N LEU A 19 12.98 9.99 -3.79
CA LEU A 19 11.85 9.17 -4.27
C LEU A 19 10.51 9.69 -3.75
N LEU A 20 10.44 10.13 -2.50
CA LEU A 20 9.25 10.77 -1.94
C LEU A 20 8.92 12.06 -2.69
N PHE A 21 9.94 12.87 -2.98
CA PHE A 21 9.78 14.08 -3.77
C PHE A 21 9.26 13.79 -5.18
N ILE A 22 9.83 12.80 -5.89
CA ILE A 22 9.37 12.39 -7.22
C ILE A 22 7.91 11.94 -7.16
N SER A 23 7.54 11.11 -6.18
CA SER A 23 6.18 10.60 -6.03
C SER A 23 5.18 11.75 -5.77
N GLY A 24 5.53 12.69 -4.90
CA GLY A 24 4.76 13.90 -4.65
C GLY A 24 4.64 14.81 -5.87
N CYS A 25 5.71 14.99 -6.65
CA CYS A 25 5.65 15.74 -7.90
C CYS A 25 4.67 15.13 -8.90
N ILE A 26 4.65 13.80 -9.04
CA ILE A 26 3.70 13.11 -9.93
C ILE A 26 2.28 13.29 -9.40
N ALA A 27 2.06 13.15 -8.09
CA ALA A 27 0.75 13.34 -7.45
C ALA A 27 0.24 14.79 -7.56
N LYS A 28 1.14 15.77 -7.72
CA LYS A 28 0.81 17.20 -7.87
C LYS A 28 0.46 17.61 -9.30
N ILE A 29 0.72 16.76 -10.31
CA ILE A 29 0.42 17.03 -11.72
C ILE A 29 -1.00 17.57 -11.95
N PRO A 30 -2.10 16.98 -11.43
CA PRO A 30 -3.46 17.45 -11.73
C PRO A 30 -3.67 18.94 -11.40
N PHE A 31 -3.06 19.45 -10.33
CA PHE A 31 -3.13 20.87 -9.95
C PHE A 31 -2.36 21.81 -10.90
N LEU A 32 -1.33 21.30 -11.59
CA LEU A 32 -0.52 22.10 -12.52
C LEU A 32 -1.18 22.25 -13.88
N ILE A 33 -2.00 21.27 -14.28
CA ILE A 33 -2.65 21.22 -15.60
C ILE A 33 -4.18 21.33 -15.54
N ASP A 34 -4.73 21.64 -14.36
CA ASP A 34 -6.17 21.75 -14.09
C ASP A 34 -6.96 20.52 -14.57
N TYR A 35 -6.44 19.33 -14.22
CA TYR A 35 -7.05 18.05 -14.58
C TYR A 35 -7.85 17.50 -13.38
N PRO A 36 -9.05 16.91 -13.57
CA PRO A 36 -9.85 16.36 -12.49
C PRO A 36 -9.08 15.36 -11.61
N GLU A 37 -8.90 15.72 -10.35
CA GLU A 37 -8.05 15.01 -9.37
C GLU A 37 -8.46 13.54 -9.20
N ASP A 38 -9.74 13.27 -8.93
CA ASP A 38 -10.25 11.92 -8.70
C ASP A 38 -9.99 11.00 -9.90
N SER A 39 -10.24 11.51 -11.11
CA SER A 39 -9.92 10.80 -12.34
C SER A 39 -8.42 10.56 -12.46
N PHE A 40 -7.58 11.56 -12.18
CA PHE A 40 -6.14 11.39 -12.28
C PHE A 40 -5.65 10.30 -11.32
N TYR A 41 -6.06 10.36 -10.06
CA TYR A 41 -5.63 9.40 -9.06
C TYR A 41 -6.14 8.00 -9.37
N ALA A 42 -7.40 7.83 -9.77
CA ALA A 42 -7.93 6.52 -10.16
C ALA A 42 -7.13 5.87 -11.29
N HIS A 43 -6.71 6.65 -12.30
CA HIS A 43 -5.97 6.12 -13.45
C HIS A 43 -4.46 5.95 -13.20
N PHE A 44 -3.86 6.85 -12.41
CA PHE A 44 -2.40 7.00 -12.33
C PHE A 44 -1.82 6.65 -10.95
N ILE A 45 -2.60 6.14 -9.99
CA ILE A 45 -2.09 5.74 -8.67
C ILE A 45 -0.91 4.76 -8.77
N GLY A 46 -0.96 3.82 -9.72
CA GLY A 46 0.14 2.91 -9.99
C GLY A 46 1.42 3.62 -10.43
N VAL A 47 1.31 4.67 -11.26
CA VAL A 47 2.45 5.47 -11.72
C VAL A 47 3.03 6.34 -10.60
N ILE A 48 2.18 6.84 -9.70
CA ILE A 48 2.60 7.61 -8.52
C ILE A 48 3.45 6.74 -7.57
N LEU A 49 3.00 5.51 -7.31
CA LEU A 49 3.55 4.65 -6.25
C LEU A 49 4.57 3.62 -6.74
N VAL A 50 4.25 2.86 -7.80
CA VAL A 50 5.02 1.65 -8.17
C VAL A 50 6.46 1.97 -8.55
N PRO A 51 6.78 2.96 -9.40
CA PRO A 51 8.16 3.23 -9.79
C PRO A 51 9.05 3.60 -8.61
N THR A 52 8.59 4.49 -7.73
CA THR A 52 9.37 5.00 -6.59
C THR A 52 9.49 3.95 -5.49
N TRP A 53 8.39 3.26 -5.17
CA TRP A 53 8.37 2.21 -4.15
C TRP A 53 9.19 0.99 -4.57
N SER A 54 9.02 0.51 -5.81
CA SER A 54 9.81 -0.62 -6.32
C SER A 54 11.30 -0.29 -6.42
N TYR A 55 11.66 0.95 -6.79
CA TYR A 55 13.05 1.39 -6.82
C TYR A 55 13.66 1.36 -5.42
N TYR A 56 12.97 1.93 -4.42
CA TYR A 56 13.45 1.93 -3.04
C TYR A 56 13.72 0.51 -2.54
N ILE A 57 12.79 -0.41 -2.78
CA ILE A 57 12.95 -1.82 -2.40
C ILE A 57 14.13 -2.46 -3.12
N ALA A 58 14.24 -2.28 -4.44
CA ALA A 58 15.33 -2.86 -5.20
C ALA A 58 16.70 -2.32 -4.74
N TYR A 59 16.78 -1.03 -4.44
CA TYR A 59 17.95 -0.39 -3.84
C TYR A 59 18.30 -1.03 -2.49
N LYS A 60 17.32 -1.15 -1.58
CA LYS A 60 17.54 -1.72 -0.23
C LYS A 60 17.93 -3.21 -0.27
N ARG A 61 17.39 -3.94 -1.24
CA ARG A 61 17.64 -5.38 -1.45
C ARG A 61 18.89 -5.66 -2.30
N ASN A 62 19.57 -4.62 -2.79
CA ASN A 62 20.69 -4.71 -3.72
C ASN A 62 20.34 -5.53 -4.99
N ASN A 63 19.12 -5.37 -5.48
CA ASN A 63 18.62 -5.99 -6.71
C ASN A 63 18.93 -5.10 -7.93
N ALA A 64 19.03 -5.71 -9.11
CA ALA A 64 19.31 -4.99 -10.35
C ALA A 64 18.19 -4.00 -10.73
N LEU A 65 18.56 -2.85 -11.29
CA LEU A 65 17.62 -1.79 -11.71
C LEU A 65 16.57 -2.23 -12.74
N LYS A 66 16.81 -3.34 -13.47
CA LYS A 66 15.82 -3.88 -14.40
C LYS A 66 14.49 -4.23 -13.74
N TYR A 67 14.48 -4.67 -12.48
CA TYR A 67 13.25 -5.06 -11.79
C TYR A 67 12.33 -3.88 -11.53
N PRO A 68 12.76 -2.78 -10.88
CA PRO A 68 11.91 -1.61 -10.69
C PRO A 68 11.55 -0.90 -12.01
N LEU A 69 12.44 -0.92 -13.03
CA LEU A 69 12.12 -0.37 -14.35
C LEU A 69 10.98 -1.13 -15.05
N ILE A 70 11.00 -2.46 -14.99
CA ILE A 70 9.90 -3.29 -15.52
C ILE A 70 8.62 -3.02 -14.73
N SER A 71 8.68 -3.00 -13.40
CA SER A 71 7.54 -2.70 -12.54
C SER A 71 6.91 -1.34 -12.85
N GLY A 72 7.73 -0.29 -13.00
CA GLY A 72 7.24 1.03 -13.39
C GLY A 72 6.65 1.08 -14.81
N SER A 73 7.24 0.33 -15.76
CA SER A 73 6.71 0.22 -17.12
C SER A 73 5.34 -0.46 -17.15
N VAL A 74 5.16 -1.52 -16.37
CA VAL A 74 3.86 -2.21 -16.23
C VAL A 74 2.83 -1.27 -15.60
N ALA A 75 3.19 -0.52 -14.56
CA ALA A 75 2.28 0.46 -13.95
C ALA A 75 1.84 1.55 -14.94
N LEU A 76 2.77 2.03 -15.78
CA LEU A 76 2.45 2.98 -16.86
C LEU A 76 1.52 2.35 -17.90
N LEU A 77 1.78 1.11 -18.33
CA LEU A 77 0.91 0.40 -19.28
C LEU A 77 -0.51 0.23 -18.72
N ILE A 78 -0.65 -0.10 -17.44
CA ILE A 78 -1.96 -0.21 -16.77
C ILE A 78 -2.66 1.15 -16.74
N ALA A 79 -1.95 2.23 -16.39
CA ALA A 79 -2.54 3.56 -16.38
C ALA A 79 -3.02 4.00 -17.78
N LEU A 80 -2.22 3.74 -18.82
CA LEU A 80 -2.59 3.99 -20.21
C LEU A 80 -3.78 3.12 -20.64
N PHE A 81 -3.81 1.84 -20.26
CA PHE A 81 -4.92 0.94 -20.51
C PHE A 81 -6.21 1.46 -19.88
N LEU A 82 -6.19 1.80 -18.58
CA LEU A 82 -7.34 2.32 -17.86
C LEU A 82 -7.85 3.60 -18.54
N LYS A 83 -6.95 4.53 -18.86
CA LYS A 83 -7.30 5.80 -19.49
C LYS A 83 -7.87 5.60 -20.91
N PHE A 84 -7.32 4.67 -21.68
CA PHE A 84 -7.76 4.42 -23.05
C PHE A 84 -9.15 3.77 -23.09
N PHE A 85 -9.42 2.79 -22.24
CA PHE A 85 -10.68 2.04 -22.26
C PHE A 85 -11.80 2.73 -21.47
N PHE A 86 -11.47 3.43 -20.39
CA PHE A 86 -12.48 4.02 -19.49
C PHE A 86 -12.49 5.56 -19.48
N GLY A 87 -11.45 6.24 -19.97
CA GLY A 87 -11.44 7.70 -20.09
C GLY A 87 -11.78 8.43 -18.78
N PHE A 88 -12.92 9.12 -18.76
CA PHE A 88 -13.50 9.73 -17.55
C PHE A 88 -14.75 8.99 -17.04
N THR A 89 -15.13 7.88 -17.68
CA THR A 89 -16.36 7.17 -17.35
C THR A 89 -16.19 6.35 -16.08
N GLU A 90 -17.08 6.57 -15.14
CA GLU A 90 -17.26 5.73 -13.96
C GLU A 90 -18.29 4.62 -14.27
N GLY A 91 -18.09 3.44 -13.69
CA GLY A 91 -19.01 2.31 -13.84
C GLY A 91 -18.42 0.99 -13.32
N ASP A 92 -19.26 -0.04 -13.19
CA ASP A 92 -18.90 -1.31 -12.55
C ASP A 92 -17.61 -1.93 -13.12
N SER A 93 -17.46 -1.93 -14.45
CA SER A 93 -16.27 -2.49 -15.10
C SER A 93 -14.99 -1.72 -14.76
N PHE A 94 -15.08 -0.40 -14.61
CA PHE A 94 -13.96 0.43 -14.19
C PHE A 94 -13.60 0.15 -12.73
N SER A 95 -14.58 0.11 -11.82
CA SER A 95 -14.38 -0.23 -10.40
C SER A 95 -13.71 -1.59 -10.23
N ILE A 96 -14.17 -2.60 -10.98
CA ILE A 96 -13.56 -3.93 -10.97
C ILE A 96 -12.11 -3.86 -11.48
N ALA A 97 -11.84 -3.14 -12.58
CA ALA A 97 -10.49 -2.98 -13.11
C ALA A 97 -9.55 -2.30 -12.11
N LEU A 98 -10.01 -1.29 -11.38
CA LEU A 98 -9.26 -0.61 -10.33
C LEU A 98 -8.88 -1.59 -9.20
N ILE A 99 -9.83 -2.38 -8.69
CA ILE A 99 -9.55 -3.35 -7.62
C ILE A 99 -8.50 -4.37 -8.04
N HIS A 100 -8.57 -4.88 -9.27
CA HIS A 100 -7.59 -5.83 -9.78
C HIS A 100 -6.22 -5.19 -10.04
N SER A 101 -6.18 -3.91 -10.42
CA SER A 101 -4.92 -3.19 -10.63
C SER A 101 -4.07 -3.11 -9.36
N VAL A 102 -4.69 -2.97 -8.18
CA VAL A 102 -4.01 -2.97 -6.88
C VAL A 102 -3.21 -4.26 -6.70
N ILE A 103 -3.82 -5.41 -6.98
CA ILE A 103 -3.16 -6.72 -6.86
C ILE A 103 -1.95 -6.78 -7.81
N ILE A 104 -2.10 -6.31 -9.06
CA ILE A 104 -1.01 -6.29 -10.03
C ILE A 104 0.13 -5.37 -9.57
N PHE A 105 -0.18 -4.20 -9.00
CA PHE A 105 0.82 -3.30 -8.45
C PHE A 105 1.59 -3.96 -7.30
N LEU A 106 0.90 -4.66 -6.40
CA LEU A 106 1.57 -5.45 -5.36
C LEU A 106 2.47 -6.54 -5.95
N PHE A 107 2.08 -7.22 -7.03
CA PHE A 107 2.98 -8.14 -7.73
C PHE A 107 4.21 -7.42 -8.33
N CYS A 108 4.04 -6.21 -8.88
CA CYS A 108 5.15 -5.41 -9.41
C CYS A 108 6.13 -4.99 -8.30
N ILE A 109 5.63 -4.64 -7.11
CA ILE A 109 6.44 -4.39 -5.92
C ILE A 109 7.20 -5.66 -5.52
N GLY A 110 6.51 -6.81 -5.50
CA GLY A 110 7.12 -8.11 -5.20
C GLY A 110 8.20 -8.52 -6.20
N PHE A 111 8.02 -8.21 -7.49
CA PHE A 111 9.02 -8.48 -8.52
C PHE A 111 10.33 -7.71 -8.25
N ALA A 112 10.24 -6.46 -7.81
CA ALA A 112 11.39 -5.67 -7.39
C ALA A 112 12.01 -6.13 -6.06
N PHE A 113 11.20 -6.65 -5.15
CA PHE A 113 11.65 -7.23 -3.88
C PHE A 113 12.43 -8.53 -4.06
N LEU A 114 11.87 -9.46 -4.84
CA LEU A 114 12.42 -10.80 -5.05
C LEU A 114 13.63 -10.80 -5.99
N GLY A 115 13.62 -9.93 -7.00
CA GLY A 115 14.70 -9.85 -7.98
C GLY A 115 14.95 -11.18 -8.70
N SER A 116 16.21 -11.64 -8.72
CA SER A 116 16.57 -12.91 -9.36
C SER A 116 16.11 -14.14 -8.55
N LYS A 117 15.75 -13.96 -7.27
CA LYS A 117 15.35 -15.03 -6.35
C LYS A 117 13.83 -15.28 -6.36
N TRP A 118 13.13 -14.90 -7.43
CA TRP A 118 11.67 -15.05 -7.52
C TRP A 118 11.16 -16.49 -7.42
N ASN A 119 12.02 -17.50 -7.66
CA ASN A 119 11.66 -18.91 -7.53
C ASN A 119 12.01 -19.52 -6.17
N ASP A 120 12.60 -18.74 -5.26
CA ASP A 120 12.95 -19.18 -3.91
C ASP A 120 11.71 -19.08 -2.97
N PRO A 121 11.20 -20.21 -2.43
CA PRO A 121 10.05 -20.20 -1.53
C PRO A 121 10.27 -19.39 -0.26
N GLU A 122 11.49 -19.35 0.28
CA GLU A 122 11.79 -18.59 1.50
C GLU A 122 11.74 -17.08 1.22
N GLU A 123 12.22 -16.65 0.05
CA GLU A 123 12.15 -15.24 -0.35
C GLU A 123 10.71 -14.82 -0.67
N ARG A 124 9.89 -15.70 -1.24
CA ARG A 124 8.44 -15.45 -1.42
C ARG A 124 7.75 -15.25 -0.08
N MET A 125 8.06 -16.09 0.92
CA MET A 125 7.52 -15.91 2.28
C MET A 125 8.00 -14.60 2.91
N ARG A 126 9.28 -14.26 2.74
CA ARG A 126 9.85 -12.98 3.21
C ARG A 126 9.16 -11.78 2.57
N TYR A 127 8.83 -11.86 1.28
CA TYR A 127 8.07 -10.82 0.59
C TYR A 127 6.67 -10.66 1.16
N LEU A 128 5.94 -11.77 1.37
CA LEU A 128 4.61 -11.72 1.96
C LEU A 128 4.66 -11.12 3.38
N LYS A 129 5.60 -11.53 4.22
CA LYS A 129 5.79 -10.92 5.56
C LYS A 129 6.06 -9.41 5.43
N PHE A 130 7.00 -9.02 4.58
CA PHE A 130 7.32 -7.61 4.33
C PHE A 130 6.11 -6.79 3.86
N LEU A 131 5.33 -7.31 2.90
CA LEU A 131 4.17 -6.63 2.35
C LEU A 131 3.16 -6.33 3.45
N ILE A 132 2.90 -7.30 4.32
CA ILE A 132 1.89 -7.13 5.33
C ILE A 132 2.42 -6.29 6.52
N ASP A 133 3.68 -6.44 6.93
CA ASP A 133 4.31 -5.54 7.91
C ASP A 133 4.27 -4.08 7.41
N THR A 134 4.51 -3.88 6.12
CA THR A 134 4.41 -2.55 5.47
C THR A 134 2.98 -2.04 5.47
N ALA A 135 1.98 -2.90 5.23
CA ALA A 135 0.57 -2.52 5.29
C ALA A 135 0.15 -2.09 6.71
N VAL A 136 0.60 -2.80 7.75
CA VAL A 136 0.34 -2.46 9.15
C VAL A 136 0.94 -1.09 9.50
N VAL A 137 2.23 -0.87 9.17
CA VAL A 137 2.89 0.42 9.44
C VAL A 137 2.26 1.55 8.61
N SER A 138 1.90 1.27 7.36
CA SER A 138 1.19 2.24 6.51
C SER A 138 -0.15 2.64 7.13
N GLY A 139 -0.91 1.68 7.67
CA GLY A 139 -2.16 1.94 8.38
C GLY A 139 -1.96 2.79 9.63
N LEU A 140 -0.94 2.49 10.44
CA LEU A 140 -0.60 3.30 11.63
C LEU A 140 -0.21 4.73 11.26
N LEU A 141 0.62 4.91 10.22
CA LEU A 141 1.01 6.21 9.70
C LEU A 141 -0.19 6.98 9.13
N LEU A 142 -1.08 6.31 8.41
CA LEU A 142 -2.29 6.90 7.84
C LEU A 142 -3.23 7.39 8.94
N ILE A 143 -3.54 6.56 9.93
CA ILE A 143 -4.41 6.95 11.05
C ILE A 143 -3.80 8.12 11.82
N SER A 144 -2.50 8.06 12.11
CA SER A 144 -1.80 9.14 12.79
C SER A 144 -1.84 10.44 11.97
N GLY A 145 -1.63 10.33 10.65
CA GLY A 145 -1.68 11.45 9.72
C GLY A 145 -3.07 12.08 9.61
N VAL A 146 -4.13 11.27 9.53
CA VAL A 146 -5.53 11.75 9.47
C VAL A 146 -5.91 12.47 10.76
N VAL A 147 -5.62 11.87 11.92
CA VAL A 147 -5.91 12.50 13.22
C VAL A 147 -5.15 13.82 13.38
N PHE A 148 -3.86 13.82 13.06
CA PHE A 148 -3.04 15.04 13.13
C PHE A 148 -3.52 16.12 12.14
N SER A 149 -3.91 15.73 10.93
CA SER A 149 -4.45 16.64 9.92
C SER A 149 -5.77 17.26 10.36
N GLY A 150 -6.69 16.45 10.90
CA GLY A 150 -7.97 16.94 11.42
C GLY A 150 -7.78 17.95 12.56
N ILE A 151 -6.90 17.66 13.52
CA ILE A 151 -6.57 18.60 14.60
C ILE A 151 -5.97 19.89 14.02
N THR A 152 -5.07 19.78 13.04
CA THR A 152 -4.42 20.95 12.44
C THR A 152 -5.44 21.84 11.72
N ILE A 153 -6.28 21.26 10.85
CA ILE A 153 -7.32 22.00 10.14
C ILE A 153 -8.27 22.68 11.14
N GLU A 154 -8.76 21.94 12.14
CA GLU A 154 -9.68 22.47 13.14
C GLU A 154 -9.06 23.63 13.95
N LEU A 155 -7.79 23.54 14.34
CA LEU A 155 -7.09 24.61 15.05
C LEU A 155 -7.03 25.91 14.25
N PHE A 156 -6.78 25.83 12.93
CA PHE A 156 -6.76 27.02 12.07
C PHE A 156 -8.18 27.55 11.81
N THR A 157 -9.16 26.67 11.63
CA THR A 157 -10.58 27.04 11.51
C THR A 157 -11.05 27.83 12.74
N LEU A 158 -10.68 27.41 13.94
CA LEU A 158 -10.97 28.13 15.20
C LEU A 158 -10.32 29.53 15.27
N THR A 159 -9.26 29.77 14.50
CA THR A 159 -8.62 31.10 14.34
C THR A 159 -9.17 31.91 13.16
N ALA A 160 -10.29 31.50 12.58
CA ALA A 160 -10.91 32.09 11.40
C ALA A 160 -10.01 32.03 10.13
N LEU A 161 -9.12 31.04 10.05
CA LEU A 161 -8.32 30.75 8.87
C LEU A 161 -8.81 29.43 8.25
N ASP A 162 -9.47 29.52 7.10
CA ASP A 162 -9.81 28.33 6.31
C ASP A 162 -8.59 27.91 5.48
N ILE A 163 -7.92 26.86 5.94
CA ILE A 163 -6.72 26.29 5.31
C ILE A 163 -7.01 24.94 4.65
N GLU A 164 -8.24 24.45 4.63
CA GLU A 164 -8.55 23.06 4.28
C GLU A 164 -8.03 22.72 2.88
N SER A 165 -8.37 23.54 1.88
CA SER A 165 -7.91 23.37 0.50
C SER A 165 -6.39 23.43 0.38
N LEU A 166 -5.76 24.45 0.96
CA LEU A 166 -4.31 24.64 0.95
C LEU A 166 -3.59 23.46 1.62
N TYR A 167 -4.14 22.95 2.72
CA TYR A 167 -3.60 21.82 3.46
C TYR A 167 -3.72 20.53 2.66
N PHE A 168 -4.87 20.27 2.05
CA PHE A 168 -5.06 19.09 1.22
C PHE A 168 -4.08 19.09 0.03
N GLU A 169 -4.04 20.20 -0.70
CA GLU A 169 -3.22 20.37 -1.90
C GLU A 169 -1.72 20.21 -1.61
N ASN A 170 -1.24 20.68 -0.46
CA ASN A 170 0.20 20.81 -0.17
C ASN A 170 0.73 19.83 0.87
N VAL A 171 -0.12 19.30 1.74
CA VAL A 171 0.28 18.33 2.77
C VAL A 171 -0.24 16.96 2.42
N VAL A 172 -1.54 16.82 2.14
CA VAL A 172 -2.16 15.50 1.91
C VAL A 172 -1.68 14.87 0.60
N VAL A 173 -1.68 15.63 -0.51
CA VAL A 173 -1.24 15.16 -1.83
C VAL A 173 0.23 14.70 -1.83
N TRP A 174 1.09 15.34 -1.03
CA TRP A 174 2.50 14.93 -0.88
C TRP A 174 2.67 13.79 0.13
N GLY A 175 1.88 13.82 1.20
CA GLY A 175 1.97 12.89 2.32
C GLY A 175 1.44 11.50 1.97
N LEU A 176 0.26 11.40 1.37
CA LEU A 176 -0.39 10.12 1.04
C LEU A 176 0.50 9.16 0.25
N PRO A 177 1.11 9.55 -0.88
CA PRO A 177 1.93 8.62 -1.66
C PRO A 177 3.24 8.26 -0.96
N SER A 178 3.67 9.08 0.01
CA SER A 178 4.87 8.84 0.80
C SER A 178 4.70 7.71 1.82
N ILE A 179 3.47 7.46 2.30
CA ILE A 179 3.17 6.50 3.37
C ILE A 179 3.74 5.09 3.11
N PRO A 180 3.41 4.39 2.02
CA PRO A 180 3.91 3.02 1.81
C PRO A 180 5.43 2.94 1.63
N ILE A 181 6.05 3.99 1.10
CA ILE A 181 7.51 4.07 0.89
C ILE A 181 8.22 4.27 2.24
N VAL A 182 7.73 5.20 3.06
CA VAL A 182 8.24 5.43 4.43
C VAL A 182 8.01 4.20 5.30
N ALA A 183 6.83 3.58 5.23
CA ALA A 183 6.54 2.34 5.93
C ALA A 183 7.52 1.23 5.54
N SER A 184 7.85 1.11 4.25
CA SER A 184 8.86 0.15 3.78
C SER A 184 10.24 0.45 4.31
N TYR A 185 10.62 1.72 4.42
CA TYR A 185 11.87 2.13 5.05
C TYR A 185 11.92 1.71 6.52
N LEU A 186 10.85 1.95 7.27
CA LEU A 186 10.75 1.56 8.68
C LEU A 186 10.83 0.03 8.86
N VAL A 187 10.06 -0.72 8.08
CA VAL A 187 10.03 -2.20 8.15
C VAL A 187 11.38 -2.82 7.79
N LEU A 188 12.07 -2.31 6.77
CA LEU A 188 13.35 -2.87 6.31
C LEU A 188 14.55 -2.47 7.19
N ASN A 189 14.47 -1.35 7.90
CA ASN A 189 15.55 -0.87 8.77
C ASN A 189 15.34 -1.21 10.26
N HIS A 190 14.09 -1.34 10.68
CA HIS A 190 13.68 -1.56 12.07
C HIS A 190 12.63 -2.68 12.17
N PRO A 191 12.97 -3.92 11.77
CA PRO A 191 12.02 -5.04 11.76
C PRO A 191 11.43 -5.32 13.15
N ASP A 192 12.18 -5.00 14.20
CA ASP A 192 11.81 -5.09 15.61
C ASP A 192 10.58 -4.24 16.00
N VAL A 193 10.29 -3.15 15.27
CA VAL A 193 9.11 -2.30 15.49
C VAL A 193 7.81 -3.02 15.10
N VAL A 194 7.87 -3.90 14.10
CA VAL A 194 6.69 -4.56 13.52
C VAL A 194 6.58 -6.03 13.88
N GLU A 195 7.70 -6.68 14.19
CA GLU A 195 7.77 -8.11 14.47
C GLU A 195 6.88 -8.54 15.65
N LYS A 196 6.52 -7.61 16.54
CA LYS A 196 5.58 -7.87 17.66
C LYS A 196 4.15 -7.44 17.37
N VAL A 197 3.97 -6.36 16.59
CA VAL A 197 2.64 -5.79 16.31
C VAL A 197 1.86 -6.73 15.38
N THR A 198 2.52 -7.20 14.33
CA THR A 198 1.91 -8.02 13.30
C THR A 198 1.35 -9.35 13.83
N PRO A 199 2.11 -10.16 14.61
CA PRO A 199 1.55 -11.38 15.22
C PRO A 199 0.45 -11.10 16.25
N LEU A 200 0.58 -10.02 17.02
CA LEU A 200 -0.45 -9.62 18.00
C LEU A 200 -1.79 -9.32 17.31
N LEU A 201 -1.77 -8.57 16.21
CA LEU A 201 -2.96 -8.30 15.42
C LEU A 201 -3.60 -9.61 14.95
N SER A 202 -2.82 -10.55 14.45
CA SER A 202 -3.35 -11.85 14.03
C SER A 202 -4.02 -12.63 15.16
N LYS A 203 -3.47 -12.58 16.39
CA LYS A 203 -4.04 -13.26 17.57
C LYS A 203 -5.37 -12.65 18.01
N ILE A 204 -5.54 -11.35 17.83
CA ILE A 204 -6.79 -10.64 18.17
C ILE A 204 -7.84 -10.85 17.07
N PHE A 205 -7.47 -10.64 15.81
CA PHE A 205 -8.40 -10.64 14.69
C PHE A 205 -8.75 -12.03 14.17
N SER A 206 -7.88 -13.03 14.28
CA SER A 206 -8.19 -14.41 13.81
C SER A 206 -9.40 -15.03 14.52
N PRO A 207 -9.50 -15.08 15.87
CA PRO A 207 -10.68 -15.64 16.52
C PRO A 207 -11.94 -14.81 16.24
N LEU A 208 -11.82 -13.48 16.16
CA LEU A 208 -12.94 -12.60 15.83
C LEU A 208 -13.47 -12.87 14.41
N ALA A 209 -12.57 -12.97 13.42
CA ALA A 209 -12.92 -13.30 12.05
C ALA A 209 -13.55 -14.70 11.94
N PHE A 210 -13.04 -15.68 12.69
CA PHE A 210 -13.64 -17.01 12.76
C PHE A 210 -15.08 -16.97 13.29
N VAL A 211 -15.32 -16.28 14.41
CA VAL A 211 -16.67 -16.13 14.97
C VAL A 211 -17.59 -15.43 13.98
N ALA A 212 -17.15 -14.33 13.35
CA ALA A 212 -17.93 -13.61 12.35
C ALA A 212 -18.30 -14.50 11.16
N LEU A 213 -17.35 -15.27 10.63
CA LEU A 213 -17.58 -16.20 9.52
C LEU A 213 -18.53 -17.34 9.89
N VAL A 214 -18.45 -17.88 11.10
CA VAL A 214 -19.37 -18.92 11.59
C VAL A 214 -20.78 -18.35 11.73
N LEU A 215 -20.94 -17.18 12.37
CA LEU A 215 -22.24 -16.53 12.51
C LEU A 215 -22.85 -16.20 11.14
N PHE A 216 -22.04 -15.69 10.21
CA PHE A 216 -22.48 -15.43 8.84
C PHE A 216 -22.91 -16.72 8.12
N SER A 217 -22.13 -17.80 8.27
CA SER A 217 -22.47 -19.10 7.67
C SER A 217 -23.77 -19.68 8.24
N ILE A 218 -24.06 -19.45 9.52
CA ILE A 218 -25.35 -19.81 10.13
C ILE A 218 -26.48 -18.94 9.57
N ALA A 219 -26.27 -17.62 9.49
CA ALA A 219 -27.26 -16.68 8.96
C ALA A 219 -27.64 -17.02 7.50
N LEU A 220 -26.68 -17.51 6.71
CA LEU A 220 -26.88 -17.94 5.34
C LEU A 220 -27.95 -19.05 5.19
N VAL A 221 -28.02 -19.99 6.15
CA VAL A 221 -29.02 -21.06 6.14
C VAL A 221 -30.46 -20.51 6.25
N PHE A 222 -30.61 -19.36 6.89
CA PHE A 222 -31.90 -18.70 7.11
C PHE A 222 -32.19 -17.56 6.13
N ALA A 223 -31.29 -17.33 5.15
CA ALA A 223 -31.46 -16.26 4.19
C ALA A 223 -32.63 -16.57 3.23
N PRO A 224 -33.61 -15.65 3.06
CA PRO A 224 -34.80 -15.90 2.24
C PRO A 224 -34.52 -15.89 0.74
N ASN A 225 -33.43 -15.27 0.30
CA ASN A 225 -33.05 -15.09 -1.11
C ASN A 225 -31.69 -15.72 -1.41
N ASN A 226 -31.45 -16.03 -2.68
CA ASN A 226 -30.14 -16.46 -3.15
C ASN A 226 -29.14 -15.30 -3.10
N ILE A 227 -28.46 -15.17 -1.97
CA ILE A 227 -27.49 -14.10 -1.72
C ILE A 227 -26.30 -14.08 -2.70
N PHE A 228 -26.07 -15.15 -3.45
CA PHE A 228 -25.01 -15.24 -4.46
C PHE A 228 -25.34 -14.49 -5.75
N GLU A 229 -26.55 -13.96 -5.89
CA GLU A 229 -26.90 -13.06 -7.00
C GLU A 229 -26.46 -11.62 -6.74
N ASP A 230 -26.18 -11.29 -5.47
CA ASP A 230 -25.70 -9.97 -5.08
C ASP A 230 -24.17 -9.89 -5.26
N ARG A 231 -23.76 -9.06 -6.22
CA ARG A 231 -22.35 -8.83 -6.54
C ARG A 231 -21.59 -8.14 -5.43
N GLU A 232 -22.22 -7.22 -4.69
CA GLU A 232 -21.57 -6.50 -3.60
C GLU A 232 -21.25 -7.48 -2.47
N LEU A 233 -22.17 -8.40 -2.19
CA LEU A 233 -21.92 -9.46 -1.22
C LEU A 233 -20.81 -10.41 -1.66
N LEU A 234 -20.79 -10.83 -2.94
CA LEU A 234 -19.71 -11.67 -3.47
C LEU A 234 -18.34 -10.98 -3.37
N LEU A 235 -18.29 -9.67 -3.64
CA LEU A 235 -17.07 -8.88 -3.53
C LEU A 235 -16.61 -8.77 -2.07
N LEU A 236 -17.53 -8.52 -1.14
CA LEU A 236 -17.25 -8.50 0.29
C LEU A 236 -16.74 -9.86 0.78
N PHE A 237 -17.30 -10.96 0.29
CA PHE A 237 -16.84 -12.30 0.62
C PHE A 237 -15.40 -12.55 0.16
N ASN A 238 -15.06 -12.16 -1.07
CA ASN A 238 -13.68 -12.24 -1.58
C ASN A 238 -12.70 -11.40 -0.74
N LEU A 239 -13.11 -10.21 -0.31
CA LEU A 239 -12.30 -9.36 0.56
C LEU A 239 -12.05 -10.01 1.93
N ILE A 240 -13.09 -10.59 2.54
CA ILE A 240 -12.97 -11.30 3.82
C ILE A 240 -12.05 -12.51 3.69
N LEU A 241 -12.18 -13.30 2.60
CA LEU A 241 -11.29 -14.44 2.34
C LEU A 241 -9.82 -14.00 2.24
N LEU A 242 -9.55 -12.91 1.51
CA LEU A 242 -8.21 -12.35 1.39
C LEU A 242 -7.67 -11.89 2.76
N ALA A 243 -8.49 -11.24 3.58
CA ALA A 243 -8.13 -10.83 4.93
C ALA A 243 -7.81 -12.03 5.83
N VAL A 244 -8.61 -13.10 5.77
CA VAL A 244 -8.39 -14.33 6.55
C VAL A 244 -7.13 -15.05 6.09
N CYS A 245 -6.85 -15.12 4.80
CA CYS A 245 -5.59 -15.64 4.28
C CYS A 245 -4.39 -14.86 4.85
N ALA A 246 -4.46 -13.52 4.90
CA ALA A 246 -3.42 -12.70 5.53
C ALA A 246 -3.26 -13.00 7.03
N LEU A 247 -4.38 -13.16 7.77
CA LEU A 247 -4.36 -13.55 9.19
C LEU A 247 -3.71 -14.92 9.43
N ILE A 248 -3.99 -15.90 8.57
CA ILE A 248 -3.37 -17.24 8.66
C ILE A 248 -1.87 -17.14 8.38
N LEU A 249 -1.46 -16.39 7.35
CA LEU A 249 -0.04 -16.16 7.04
C LEU A 249 0.71 -15.56 8.23
N PHE A 250 0.09 -14.63 8.95
CA PHE A 250 0.67 -14.07 10.18
C PHE A 250 0.81 -15.10 11.29
N SER A 251 -0.25 -15.86 11.57
CA SER A 251 -0.26 -16.87 12.63
C SER A 251 0.79 -17.96 12.40
N VAL A 252 0.99 -18.37 11.14
CA VAL A 252 2.00 -19.37 10.76
C VAL A 252 3.41 -18.79 10.82
N SER A 253 3.61 -17.54 10.38
CA SER A 253 4.93 -16.89 10.40
C SER A 253 5.49 -16.75 11.83
N ASP A 254 4.63 -16.57 12.84
CA ASP A 254 5.02 -16.50 14.26
C ASP A 254 5.50 -17.86 14.80
N LYS A 255 4.87 -18.97 14.38
CA LYS A 255 5.22 -20.32 14.88
C LYS A 255 6.60 -20.79 14.44
N ASN A 256 7.04 -20.40 13.24
CA ASN A 256 8.37 -20.75 12.73
C ASN A 256 9.51 -19.98 13.42
N LEU A 257 9.23 -18.81 14.01
CA LEU A 257 10.23 -18.04 14.78
C LEU A 257 10.46 -18.66 16.16
N ASN A 258 9.41 -19.15 16.82
CA ASN A 258 9.52 -19.79 18.15
C ASN A 258 10.08 -21.23 18.11
N GLN A 259 10.20 -21.86 16.94
CA GLN A 259 10.82 -23.18 16.79
C GLN A 259 12.34 -23.14 16.59
N ARG A 260 12.93 -21.94 16.43
CA ARG A 260 14.38 -21.74 16.23
C ARG A 260 15.09 -21.14 17.45
N GLN A 261 14.40 -21.00 18.58
CA GLN A 261 14.95 -20.67 19.90
C GLN A 261 14.87 -21.90 20.81
#